data_AF-A0A5K7XCF8-F1
#
_entry.id   AF-A0A5K7XCF8-F1
#
_cell.length_a   1.000
_cell.length_b   1.000
_cell.length_c   1.000
_cell.angle_alpha   90.00
_cell.angle_beta   90.00
_cell.angle_gamma   90.00
#
_symmetry.space_group_name_H-M   'P 1'
#
loop_
_entity.id
_entity.type
_entity.pdbx_description
1 polymer ?
#
loop_
_entity_poly.entity_id
_entity_poly.type
_entity_poly.pdbx_seq_one_letter_code
_entity_poly.pdbx_strand_id
1 'polypeptide(L)'
;MSRITCFVVALAVALASRNAQAIVYDWVAGVGDSNPSQNGPWSYGTFFALGQPFEAAETSTVTTYDGQYVQVQWINDLSAANLEFNMTNNWVYDPYGGARAPRSATLHPGSSAEYAVLRFTAPTADFYTFDVNFTGNSSAGTTSDAVILVNGVTQFSGLVYSTRVGETLGVGQHFVTPAPIQLAAGGTIDIAVGAGNNGYASDLTGIAGFIASASQPKGDYDGDGDVDKDDLTVWKSQFHAASIPPAPNADGNSDGVVDGKDFLLWQRTFGPAASFGAAAAVPEPGCAVLAVMACASLVAVRTRRRGLVG
;
A
#
# COMPACT_ATOMS: atom_id res chain seq x y z
N MET A 1 -20.79 48.29 43.15
CA MET A 1 -19.73 48.40 42.13
C MET A 1 -18.62 47.45 42.53
N SER A 2 -18.07 46.49 41.77
CA SER A 2 -18.48 45.73 40.60
C SER A 2 -17.64 44.44 40.63
N ARG A 3 -18.34 43.31 40.50
CA ARG A 3 -18.01 41.92 40.13
C ARG A 3 -16.54 41.50 39.88
N ILE A 4 -16.18 40.44 40.61
CA ILE A 4 -15.41 39.24 40.22
C ILE A 4 -15.29 39.02 38.70
N THR A 5 -14.08 38.78 38.19
CA THR A 5 -13.88 38.18 36.85
C THR A 5 -12.65 37.27 36.85
N CYS A 6 -12.90 36.00 36.57
CA CYS A 6 -11.94 34.90 36.38
C CYS A 6 -10.92 35.21 35.28
N PHE A 7 -9.65 34.89 35.54
CA PHE A 7 -8.66 34.63 34.50
C PHE A 7 -8.64 33.12 34.23
N VAL A 8 -9.49 32.66 33.31
CA VAL A 8 -9.27 31.42 32.55
C VAL A 8 -9.03 31.87 31.12
N VAL A 9 -7.77 32.06 30.76
CA VAL A 9 -7.36 32.09 29.35
C VAL A 9 -6.98 30.66 29.01
N ALA A 10 -8.00 29.80 28.87
CA ALA A 10 -7.92 28.64 28.01
C ALA A 10 -7.88 29.21 26.58
N LEU A 11 -6.68 29.49 26.10
CA LEU A 11 -6.47 29.93 24.73
C LEU A 11 -6.96 28.81 23.82
N ALA A 12 -8.04 29.10 23.11
CA ALA A 12 -8.73 28.24 22.19
C ALA A 12 -7.73 27.50 21.27
N VAL A 13 -7.62 26.18 21.46
CA VAL A 13 -7.43 25.29 20.32
C VAL A 13 -8.76 25.32 19.58
N ALA A 14 -9.00 26.41 18.85
CA ALA A 14 -10.01 26.43 17.84
C ALA A 14 -9.55 25.40 16.81
N LEU A 15 -10.21 24.23 16.82
CA LEU A 15 -10.29 23.36 15.65
C LEU A 15 -10.93 24.21 14.55
N ALA A 16 -10.11 25.02 13.89
CA ALA A 16 -10.36 25.32 12.51
C ALA A 16 -10.17 23.99 11.80
N SER A 17 -11.26 23.30 11.50
CA SER A 17 -11.34 22.41 10.36
C SER A 17 -11.08 23.25 9.12
N ARG A 18 -9.82 23.65 8.93
CA ARG A 18 -9.33 24.07 7.63
C ARG A 18 -9.53 22.83 6.78
N ASN A 19 -10.38 22.94 5.77
CA ASN A 19 -10.26 22.10 4.59
C ASN A 19 -8.87 22.37 4.01
N ALA A 20 -7.84 21.80 4.61
CA ALA A 20 -6.53 21.69 4.01
C ALA A 20 -6.75 20.82 2.78
N GLN A 21 -6.42 21.36 1.61
CA GLN A 21 -6.43 20.58 0.39
C GLN A 21 -5.54 19.36 0.62
N ALA A 22 -6.04 18.17 0.28
CA ALA A 22 -5.29 16.93 0.42
C ALA A 22 -3.93 17.08 -0.29
N ILE A 23 -2.86 16.76 0.43
CA ILE A 23 -1.52 16.65 -0.16
C ILE A 23 -1.52 15.37 -0.98
N VAL A 24 -1.35 15.52 -2.30
CA VAL A 24 -1.26 14.39 -3.24
C VAL A 24 0.21 14.07 -3.49
N TYR A 25 0.57 12.83 -3.20
CA TYR A 25 1.85 12.22 -3.49
C TYR A 25 1.69 11.40 -4.77
N ASP A 26 1.97 12.02 -5.92
CA ASP A 26 2.01 11.29 -7.19
C ASP A 26 3.33 10.49 -7.33
N TRP A 27 3.33 9.48 -8.20
CA TRP A 27 4.44 8.53 -8.36
C TRP A 27 5.76 9.17 -8.80
N VAL A 28 5.67 10.34 -9.44
CA VAL A 28 6.82 11.02 -10.05
C VAL A 28 7.28 12.22 -9.22
N ALA A 29 6.54 12.59 -8.18
CA ALA A 29 6.86 13.72 -7.32
C ALA A 29 8.14 13.42 -6.52
N GLY A 30 9.17 14.24 -6.72
CA GLY A 30 10.43 14.10 -6.00
C GLY A 30 11.31 12.94 -6.48
N VAL A 31 10.95 12.25 -7.58
CA VAL A 31 11.88 11.33 -8.26
C VAL A 31 13.05 12.16 -8.78
N GLY A 32 14.26 11.83 -8.32
CA GLY A 32 15.50 12.51 -8.67
C GLY A 32 16.64 11.54 -8.96
N ASP A 33 17.87 12.05 -8.89
CA ASP A 33 19.13 11.32 -9.11
C ASP A 33 19.66 10.59 -7.86
N SER A 34 18.96 10.74 -6.73
CA SER A 34 19.24 10.03 -5.48
C SER A 34 17.99 9.29 -5.00
N ASN A 35 18.14 8.03 -4.59
CA ASN A 35 17.07 7.29 -3.95
C ASN A 35 16.85 7.94 -2.58
N PRO A 36 15.68 8.55 -2.31
CA PRO A 36 15.49 9.22 -1.04
C PRO A 36 15.58 8.18 0.07
N SER A 37 16.66 8.23 0.86
CA SER A 37 16.86 7.33 1.99
C SER A 37 15.85 7.68 3.08
N GLN A 38 14.92 6.76 3.41
CA GLN A 38 14.05 6.67 4.62
C GLN A 38 13.26 7.91 5.10
N ASN A 39 13.56 9.11 4.58
CA ASN A 39 13.14 10.42 5.11
C ASN A 39 12.34 11.22 4.07
N GLY A 40 12.30 10.75 2.81
CA GLY A 40 11.47 11.31 1.75
C GLY A 40 10.28 10.40 1.49
N PRO A 41 9.17 10.91 0.92
CA PRO A 41 7.97 10.10 0.79
C PRO A 41 8.17 8.88 -0.10
N TRP A 42 9.19 8.84 -0.97
CA TRP A 42 9.41 7.71 -1.88
C TRP A 42 10.80 7.08 -1.70
N SER A 43 10.85 5.75 -1.76
CA SER A 43 12.08 4.97 -1.95
C SER A 43 11.84 3.86 -2.97
N TYR A 44 12.89 3.45 -3.68
CA TYR A 44 12.82 2.46 -4.76
C TYR A 44 13.71 1.27 -4.45
N GLY A 45 13.29 0.05 -4.77
CA GLY A 45 14.10 -1.10 -4.41
C GLY A 45 13.43 -2.43 -4.66
N THR A 46 13.80 -3.42 -3.87
CA THR A 46 13.36 -4.80 -4.03
C THR A 46 12.95 -5.46 -2.73
N PHE A 47 12.04 -6.42 -2.83
CA PHE A 47 11.94 -7.51 -1.87
C PHE A 47 12.47 -8.78 -2.52
N PHE A 48 13.40 -9.49 -1.87
CA PHE A 48 13.81 -10.82 -2.34
C PHE A 48 12.65 -11.82 -2.33
N ALA A 49 11.74 -11.68 -1.37
CA ALA A 49 10.45 -12.35 -1.31
C ALA A 49 9.50 -11.53 -0.43
N LEU A 50 8.19 -11.71 -0.57
CA LEU A 50 7.21 -11.05 0.31
C LEU A 50 7.49 -11.40 1.77
N GLY A 51 7.42 -10.38 2.64
CA GLY A 51 7.75 -10.51 4.07
C GLY A 51 9.24 -10.43 4.41
N GLN A 52 10.14 -10.35 3.40
CA GLN A 52 11.54 -10.01 3.63
C GLN A 52 11.73 -8.49 3.72
N PRO A 53 12.85 -8.02 4.32
CA PRO A 53 13.16 -6.60 4.38
C PRO A 53 13.23 -5.94 3.00
N PHE A 54 12.88 -4.67 2.94
CA PHE A 54 13.09 -3.83 1.76
C PHE A 54 14.57 -3.54 1.60
N GLU A 55 15.09 -3.78 0.39
CA GLU A 55 16.44 -3.39 0.00
C GLU A 55 16.36 -2.25 -1.02
N ALA A 56 16.92 -1.10 -0.66
CA ALA A 56 16.92 0.07 -1.52
C ALA A 56 17.85 -0.13 -2.72
N ALA A 57 17.39 0.26 -3.91
CA ALA A 57 18.23 0.36 -5.09
C ALA A 57 19.23 1.51 -4.91
N GLU A 58 20.52 1.26 -5.13
CA GLU A 58 21.57 2.27 -4.96
C GLU A 58 21.95 2.97 -6.28
N THR A 59 21.61 2.35 -7.42
CA THR A 59 21.95 2.84 -8.75
C THR A 59 20.71 3.28 -9.51
N SER A 60 20.83 4.44 -10.17
CA SER A 60 19.84 4.90 -11.14
C SER A 60 20.51 5.28 -12.45
N THR A 61 19.83 4.97 -13.55
CA THR A 61 20.14 5.52 -14.86
C THR A 61 19.04 6.48 -15.26
N VAL A 62 19.39 7.56 -15.94
CA VAL A 62 18.37 8.44 -16.52
C VAL A 62 18.52 8.55 -18.02
N THR A 63 17.43 8.24 -18.72
CA THR A 63 17.40 8.14 -20.18
C THR A 63 16.62 9.32 -20.78
N THR A 64 17.20 9.89 -21.84
CA THR A 64 16.57 10.92 -22.67
C THR A 64 16.06 10.28 -23.95
N TYR A 65 14.81 10.56 -24.32
CA TYR A 65 14.23 10.17 -25.59
C TYR A 65 13.88 11.43 -26.39
N ASP A 66 14.35 11.54 -27.65
CA ASP A 66 14.08 12.65 -28.58
C ASP A 66 14.28 14.08 -28.01
N GLY A 67 15.32 14.28 -27.20
CA GLY A 67 15.64 15.58 -26.59
C GLY A 67 14.75 15.96 -25.39
N GLN A 68 13.88 15.06 -24.93
CA GLN A 68 13.17 15.16 -23.65
C GLN A 68 13.75 14.16 -22.64
N TYR A 69 14.12 14.62 -21.44
CA TYR A 69 14.63 13.79 -20.34
C TYR A 69 13.47 13.21 -19.56
N VAL A 70 13.36 11.88 -19.34
CA VAL A 70 12.14 11.44 -18.67
C VAL A 70 12.05 10.06 -18.06
N GLN A 71 12.95 9.11 -18.35
CA GLN A 71 12.91 7.80 -17.72
C GLN A 71 13.98 7.70 -16.66
N VAL A 72 13.60 7.77 -15.38
CA VAL A 72 14.49 7.40 -14.28
C VAL A 72 14.30 5.92 -14.03
N GLN A 73 15.37 5.14 -14.18
CA GLN A 73 15.37 3.70 -13.93
C GLN A 73 16.22 3.39 -12.70
N TRP A 74 15.60 2.88 -11.65
CA TRP A 74 16.29 2.32 -10.48
C TRP A 74 16.46 0.83 -10.67
N ILE A 75 17.69 0.33 -10.52
CA ILE A 75 18.03 -1.07 -10.80
C ILE A 75 18.68 -1.67 -9.57
N ASN A 76 18.39 -2.93 -9.28
CA ASN A 76 19.25 -3.73 -8.41
C ASN A 76 20.34 -4.35 -9.29
N ASP A 77 21.60 -3.95 -9.17
CA ASP A 77 22.65 -4.46 -10.06
C ASP A 77 22.88 -5.99 -9.94
N LEU A 78 22.33 -6.62 -8.89
CA LEU A 78 22.39 -8.07 -8.66
C LEU A 78 21.17 -8.82 -9.20
N SER A 79 20.05 -8.15 -9.47
CA SER A 79 18.81 -8.75 -9.97
C SER A 79 18.14 -7.81 -10.97
N ALA A 80 17.69 -8.31 -12.14
CA ALA A 80 17.11 -7.47 -13.20
C ALA A 80 15.84 -6.66 -12.81
N ALA A 81 15.47 -6.66 -11.53
CA ALA A 81 14.41 -5.87 -10.94
C ALA A 81 14.69 -4.39 -11.14
N ASN A 82 13.68 -3.69 -11.67
CA ASN A 82 13.81 -2.26 -11.88
C ASN A 82 12.48 -1.52 -11.80
N LEU A 83 12.60 -0.22 -11.52
CA LEU A 83 11.50 0.73 -11.50
C LEU A 83 11.79 1.87 -12.45
N GLU A 84 10.83 2.18 -13.30
CA GLU A 84 10.96 3.16 -14.36
C GLU A 84 9.86 4.22 -14.25
N PHE A 85 10.23 5.49 -14.22
CA PHE A 85 9.28 6.61 -14.09
C PHE A 85 9.14 7.36 -15.39
N ASN A 86 7.92 7.70 -15.84
CA ASN A 86 7.73 8.68 -16.91
C ASN A 86 7.36 10.04 -16.31
N MET A 87 8.34 10.93 -16.22
CA MET A 87 8.20 12.29 -15.71
C MET A 87 7.43 13.28 -16.64
N THR A 88 7.08 12.91 -17.87
CA THR A 88 6.41 13.81 -18.84
C THR A 88 4.90 13.76 -18.70
N ASN A 89 4.25 14.72 -19.35
CA ASN A 89 2.81 14.72 -19.61
C ASN A 89 2.43 13.98 -20.91
N ASN A 90 3.37 13.27 -21.55
CA ASN A 90 3.14 12.53 -22.79
C ASN A 90 3.42 11.03 -22.58
N TRP A 91 2.94 10.20 -23.49
CA TRP A 91 3.34 8.80 -23.53
C TRP A 91 4.81 8.69 -23.93
N VAL A 92 5.52 7.74 -23.32
CA VAL A 92 6.91 7.40 -23.65
C VAL A 92 6.98 5.92 -24.03
N TYR A 93 7.65 5.63 -25.14
CA TYR A 93 7.82 4.26 -25.62
C TYR A 93 9.30 3.88 -25.61
N ASP A 94 9.63 2.68 -25.13
CA ASP A 94 10.99 2.16 -25.24
C ASP A 94 11.21 1.44 -26.60
N PRO A 95 12.46 1.19 -27.00
CA PRO A 95 12.78 0.49 -28.25
C PRO A 95 12.31 -0.98 -28.31
N TYR A 96 11.97 -1.58 -27.17
CA TYR A 96 11.43 -2.95 -27.04
C TYR A 96 9.89 -2.96 -27.07
N GLY A 97 9.29 -1.77 -27.23
CA GLY A 97 7.86 -1.51 -27.39
C GLY A 97 7.10 -1.24 -26.09
N GLY A 98 7.71 -1.26 -24.91
CA GLY A 98 7.01 -0.93 -23.65
C GLY A 98 6.51 0.52 -23.64
N ALA A 99 5.33 0.79 -23.04
CA ALA A 99 4.67 2.09 -23.08
C ALA A 99 4.44 2.66 -21.68
N ARG A 100 5.06 3.78 -21.31
CA ARG A 100 4.81 4.44 -20.02
C ARG A 100 3.78 5.55 -20.19
N ALA A 101 2.69 5.45 -19.45
CA ALA A 101 1.68 6.51 -19.39
C ALA A 101 2.29 7.81 -18.84
N PRO A 102 1.74 8.99 -19.16
CA PRO A 102 2.14 10.25 -18.54
C PRO A 102 2.15 10.16 -17.01
N ARG A 103 3.19 10.73 -16.37
CA ARG A 103 3.31 10.82 -14.90
C ARG A 103 3.10 9.49 -14.16
N SER A 104 3.57 8.39 -14.73
CA SER A 104 3.37 7.03 -14.22
C SER A 104 4.69 6.34 -13.87
N ALA A 105 4.60 5.18 -13.21
CA ALA A 105 5.74 4.30 -13.02
C ALA A 105 5.47 2.94 -13.68
N THR A 106 6.54 2.21 -14.01
CA THR A 106 6.51 0.84 -14.53
C THR A 106 7.51 0.02 -13.75
N LEU A 107 7.09 -1.17 -13.32
CA LEU A 107 7.87 -2.07 -12.50
C LEU A 107 8.16 -3.34 -13.28
N HIS A 108 9.37 -3.86 -13.10
CA HIS A 108 9.83 -5.10 -13.67
C HIS A 108 10.45 -5.96 -12.57
N PRO A 109 10.02 -7.22 -12.38
CA PRO A 109 10.52 -8.10 -11.34
C PRO A 109 11.95 -8.58 -11.63
N GLY A 110 12.60 -9.14 -10.61
CA GLY A 110 13.97 -9.60 -10.69
C GLY A 110 14.13 -10.99 -11.29
N SER A 111 15.35 -11.26 -11.76
CA SER A 111 15.70 -12.52 -12.41
C SER A 111 15.63 -13.74 -11.50
N SER A 112 15.65 -13.54 -10.18
CA SER A 112 15.50 -14.59 -9.17
C SER A 112 14.10 -14.60 -8.53
N ALA A 113 13.10 -14.04 -9.23
CA ALA A 113 11.74 -13.84 -8.74
C ALA A 113 11.63 -12.81 -7.60
N GLU A 114 12.56 -11.85 -7.52
CA GLU A 114 12.44 -10.70 -6.64
C GLU A 114 11.27 -9.81 -7.07
N TYR A 115 10.67 -9.12 -6.11
CA TYR A 115 9.68 -8.09 -6.37
C TYR A 115 10.39 -6.75 -6.56
N ALA A 116 10.05 -6.02 -7.62
CA ALA A 116 10.35 -4.59 -7.68
C ALA A 116 9.37 -3.84 -6.79
N VAL A 117 9.84 -2.84 -6.05
CA VAL A 117 9.08 -2.18 -4.98
C VAL A 117 9.21 -0.67 -5.07
N LEU A 118 8.05 -0.01 -5.15
CA LEU A 118 7.90 1.42 -4.88
C LEU A 118 7.36 1.59 -3.46
N ARG A 119 8.16 2.17 -2.58
CA ARG A 119 7.82 2.39 -1.18
C ARG A 119 7.43 3.84 -0.94
N PHE A 120 6.22 4.05 -0.43
CA PHE A 120 5.86 5.28 0.25
C PHE A 120 6.24 5.23 1.72
N THR A 121 6.81 6.31 2.26
CA THR A 121 7.06 6.49 3.70
C THR A 121 6.31 7.73 4.18
N ALA A 122 5.37 7.55 5.11
CA ALA A 122 4.53 8.62 5.65
C ALA A 122 5.40 9.72 6.29
N PRO A 123 5.41 10.96 5.74
CA PRO A 123 6.24 12.04 6.28
C PRO A 123 5.79 12.48 7.68
N THR A 124 4.49 12.39 7.94
CA THR A 124 3.85 12.75 9.20
C THR A 124 2.87 11.67 9.63
N ALA A 125 2.62 11.59 10.94
CA ALA A 125 1.55 10.76 11.46
C ALA A 125 0.21 11.38 11.06
N ASP A 126 -0.53 10.71 10.17
CA ASP A 126 -1.78 11.22 9.60
C ASP A 126 -2.61 10.08 8.99
N PHE A 127 -3.80 10.43 8.49
CA PHE A 127 -4.59 9.55 7.65
C PHE A 127 -4.18 9.65 6.18
N TYR A 128 -4.21 8.52 5.49
CA TYR A 128 -3.87 8.43 4.07
C TYR A 128 -4.91 7.62 3.31
N THR A 129 -5.12 7.96 2.04
CA THR A 129 -5.89 7.16 1.08
C THR A 129 -5.03 6.90 -0.13
N PHE A 130 -5.29 5.81 -0.85
CA PHE A 130 -4.60 5.54 -2.09
C PHE A 130 -5.47 4.82 -3.11
N ASP A 131 -5.19 5.15 -4.36
CA ASP A 131 -5.77 4.57 -5.58
C ASP A 131 -4.59 4.08 -6.42
N VAL A 132 -4.54 2.77 -6.68
CA VAL A 132 -3.45 2.15 -7.45
C VAL A 132 -4.05 1.27 -8.53
N ASN A 133 -3.80 1.66 -9.77
CA ASN A 133 -4.13 0.90 -10.96
C ASN A 133 -2.87 0.21 -11.46
N PHE A 134 -2.90 -1.11 -11.52
CA PHE A 134 -1.87 -1.92 -12.18
C PHE A 134 -2.33 -2.26 -13.59
N THR A 135 -1.41 -2.27 -14.54
CA THR A 135 -1.72 -2.58 -15.95
C THR A 135 -0.60 -3.35 -16.59
N GLY A 136 -0.95 -4.25 -17.52
CA GLY A 136 0.05 -4.91 -18.33
C GLY A 136 0.73 -3.96 -19.30
N ASN A 137 2.05 -4.04 -19.38
CA ASN A 137 2.86 -3.14 -20.20
C ASN A 137 3.93 -3.84 -21.07
N SER A 138 3.77 -5.15 -21.27
CA SER A 138 4.64 -5.98 -22.09
C SER A 138 4.05 -6.28 -23.47
N SER A 139 4.94 -6.49 -24.45
CA SER A 139 4.59 -6.98 -25.79
C SER A 139 4.37 -8.50 -25.81
N ALA A 140 4.95 -9.22 -24.85
CA ALA A 140 4.75 -10.64 -24.64
C ALA A 140 3.65 -10.89 -23.59
N GLY A 141 2.95 -12.01 -23.71
CA GLY A 141 1.94 -12.40 -22.71
C GLY A 141 2.56 -13.13 -21.53
N THR A 142 2.84 -12.40 -20.46
CA THR A 142 3.24 -12.93 -19.15
C THR A 142 2.21 -12.54 -18.09
N THR A 143 2.48 -12.88 -16.84
CA THR A 143 1.65 -12.52 -15.69
C THR A 143 2.56 -12.01 -14.59
N SER A 144 2.19 -10.90 -13.95
CA SER A 144 2.87 -10.38 -12.78
C SER A 144 2.00 -10.51 -11.53
N ASP A 145 2.63 -10.72 -10.38
CA ASP A 145 1.99 -10.69 -9.07
C ASP A 145 2.04 -9.26 -8.53
N ALA A 146 0.94 -8.53 -8.64
CA ALA A 146 0.80 -7.20 -8.07
C ALA A 146 0.37 -7.28 -6.62
N VAL A 147 1.10 -6.61 -5.74
CA VAL A 147 0.88 -6.64 -4.29
C VAL A 147 0.93 -5.22 -3.74
N ILE A 148 0.02 -4.91 -2.81
CA ILE A 148 0.12 -3.71 -1.98
C ILE A 148 0.25 -4.16 -0.54
N LEU A 149 1.26 -3.65 0.17
CA LEU A 149 1.44 -3.88 1.60
C LEU A 149 1.38 -2.56 2.36
N VAL A 150 0.81 -2.59 3.56
CA VAL A 150 0.86 -1.48 4.51
C VAL A 150 1.58 -1.96 5.76
N ASN A 151 2.68 -1.29 6.11
CA ASN A 151 3.59 -1.71 7.18
C ASN A 151 3.99 -3.20 7.07
N GLY A 152 4.21 -3.68 5.83
CA GLY A 152 4.56 -5.07 5.53
C GLY A 152 3.40 -6.06 5.56
N VAL A 153 2.16 -5.62 5.81
CA VAL A 153 0.96 -6.46 5.79
C VAL A 153 0.25 -6.32 4.45
N THR A 154 0.04 -7.44 3.74
CA THR A 154 -0.63 -7.45 2.43
C THR A 154 -2.09 -6.99 2.53
N GLN A 155 -2.43 -5.99 1.71
CA GLN A 155 -3.79 -5.46 1.54
C GLN A 155 -4.42 -5.83 0.21
N PHE A 156 -3.58 -6.00 -0.79
CA PHE A 156 -3.98 -6.41 -2.11
C PHE A 156 -2.98 -7.41 -2.66
N SER A 157 -3.50 -8.43 -3.34
CA SER A 157 -2.72 -9.33 -4.18
C SER A 157 -3.57 -9.70 -5.38
N GLY A 158 -3.02 -9.58 -6.58
CA GLY A 158 -3.74 -9.92 -7.80
C GLY A 158 -2.80 -10.21 -8.96
N LEU A 159 -3.24 -11.09 -9.85
CA LEU A 159 -2.55 -11.35 -11.11
C LEU A 159 -2.87 -10.25 -12.12
N VAL A 160 -1.83 -9.66 -12.68
CA VAL A 160 -1.90 -8.71 -13.80
C VAL A 160 -1.40 -9.42 -15.05
N TYR A 161 -2.19 -9.40 -16.12
CA TYR A 161 -1.74 -9.89 -17.41
C TYR A 161 -0.88 -8.81 -18.05
N SER A 162 0.39 -9.12 -18.30
CA SER A 162 1.34 -8.11 -18.77
C SER A 162 1.10 -7.69 -20.22
N THR A 163 0.35 -8.46 -21.02
CA THR A 163 0.13 -8.14 -22.44
C THR A 163 -0.65 -6.85 -22.64
N ARG A 164 -0.08 -5.90 -23.38
CA ARG A 164 -0.81 -4.73 -23.89
C ARG A 164 -1.73 -5.10 -25.07
N VAL A 165 -2.78 -4.30 -25.30
CA VAL A 165 -3.68 -4.44 -26.46
C VAL A 165 -3.46 -3.25 -27.40
N GLY A 166 -2.54 -3.39 -28.35
CA GLY A 166 -2.14 -2.28 -29.23
C GLY A 166 -1.36 -1.20 -28.47
N GLU A 167 -1.77 0.07 -28.62
CA GLU A 167 -1.25 1.21 -27.83
C GLU A 167 -1.97 1.39 -26.49
N THR A 168 -2.98 0.57 -26.20
CA THR A 168 -3.70 0.60 -24.91
C THR A 168 -3.02 -0.34 -23.93
N LEU A 169 -2.76 0.17 -22.71
CA LEU A 169 -2.29 -0.67 -21.60
C LEU A 169 -3.22 -1.88 -21.40
N GLY A 170 -2.64 -3.00 -20.99
CA GLY A 170 -3.34 -4.28 -20.82
C GLY A 170 -4.44 -4.24 -19.75
N VAL A 171 -5.20 -5.34 -19.65
CA VAL A 171 -6.20 -5.50 -18.58
C VAL A 171 -5.51 -5.43 -17.22
N GLY A 172 -6.00 -4.51 -16.39
CA GLY A 172 -5.40 -4.18 -15.12
C GLY A 172 -6.11 -4.74 -13.90
N GLN A 173 -5.46 -4.56 -12.76
CA GLN A 173 -6.08 -4.68 -11.43
C GLN A 173 -6.14 -3.29 -10.80
N HIS A 174 -7.16 -3.05 -9.98
CA HIS A 174 -7.34 -1.77 -9.31
C HIS A 174 -7.58 -1.99 -7.83
N PHE A 175 -6.87 -1.24 -7.00
CA PHE A 175 -7.12 -1.19 -5.57
C PHE A 175 -7.35 0.25 -5.13
N VAL A 176 -8.42 0.44 -4.36
CA VAL A 176 -8.72 1.68 -3.67
C VAL A 176 -8.95 1.35 -2.21
N THR A 177 -8.35 2.13 -1.32
CA THR A 177 -8.62 2.01 0.12
C THR A 177 -10.11 2.26 0.40
N PRO A 178 -10.84 1.34 1.07
CA PRO A 178 -12.26 1.52 1.36
C PRO A 178 -12.53 2.65 2.36
N ALA A 179 -11.56 2.94 3.23
CA ALA A 179 -11.54 4.05 4.16
C ALA A 179 -10.10 4.60 4.29
N PRO A 180 -9.91 5.85 4.75
CA PRO A 180 -8.59 6.35 5.13
C PRO A 180 -7.91 5.42 6.13
N ILE A 181 -6.60 5.30 6.00
CA ILE A 181 -5.76 4.46 6.86
C ILE A 181 -4.89 5.35 7.73
N GLN A 182 -4.75 5.02 9.01
CA GLN A 182 -3.86 5.75 9.89
C GLN A 182 -2.42 5.23 9.75
N LEU A 183 -1.46 6.12 9.50
CA LEU A 183 -0.04 5.79 9.52
C LEU A 183 0.68 6.69 10.52
N ALA A 184 1.57 6.11 11.32
CA ALA A 184 2.56 6.89 12.06
C ALA A 184 3.57 7.51 11.07
N ALA A 185 4.28 8.56 11.50
CA ALA A 185 5.43 9.05 10.74
C ALA A 185 6.46 7.91 10.57
N GLY A 186 6.89 7.66 9.35
CA GLY A 186 7.74 6.52 8.99
C GLY A 186 6.97 5.22 8.65
N GLY A 187 5.65 5.18 8.81
CA GLY A 187 4.83 4.06 8.33
C GLY A 187 4.88 3.93 6.82
N THR A 188 4.76 2.71 6.29
CA THR A 188 5.03 2.44 4.86
C THR A 188 3.81 1.93 4.10
N ILE A 189 3.71 2.31 2.83
CA ILE A 189 2.86 1.67 1.83
C ILE A 189 3.77 1.18 0.70
N ASP A 190 3.81 -0.11 0.47
CA ASP A 190 4.66 -0.75 -0.54
C ASP A 190 3.81 -1.22 -1.71
N ILE A 191 4.16 -0.77 -2.91
CA ILE A 191 3.59 -1.25 -4.16
C ILE A 191 4.64 -2.14 -4.81
N ALA A 192 4.37 -3.44 -4.84
CA ALA A 192 5.32 -4.46 -5.25
C ALA A 192 4.80 -5.25 -6.46
N VAL A 193 5.70 -5.58 -7.39
CA VAL A 193 5.40 -6.39 -8.58
C VAL A 193 6.41 -7.51 -8.68
N GLY A 194 5.92 -8.76 -8.63
CA GLY A 194 6.69 -9.99 -8.80
C GLY A 194 6.44 -10.66 -10.16
N ALA A 195 7.26 -11.67 -10.47
CA ALA A 195 7.31 -12.36 -11.77
C ALA A 195 6.12 -13.28 -12.11
N GLY A 196 5.15 -13.41 -11.19
CA GLY A 196 4.02 -14.34 -11.34
C GLY A 196 4.46 -15.77 -11.65
N ASN A 197 3.65 -16.47 -12.45
CA ASN A 197 3.86 -17.89 -12.75
C ASN A 197 4.77 -18.16 -13.96
N ASN A 198 5.16 -17.13 -14.72
CA ASN A 198 5.83 -17.30 -16.02
C ASN A 198 7.26 -16.75 -16.06
N GLY A 199 7.78 -16.29 -14.92
CA GLY A 199 9.13 -15.73 -14.81
C GLY A 199 9.20 -14.26 -15.24
N TYR A 200 10.38 -13.68 -15.08
CA TYR A 200 10.60 -12.23 -15.18
C TYR A 200 10.73 -11.68 -16.60
N ALA A 201 10.92 -12.54 -17.59
CA ALA A 201 11.28 -12.11 -18.93
C ALA A 201 10.10 -11.41 -19.62
N SER A 202 10.32 -10.16 -20.07
CA SER A 202 9.26 -9.34 -20.68
C SER A 202 8.06 -9.16 -19.74
N ASP A 203 8.31 -8.83 -18.47
CA ASP A 203 7.27 -8.72 -17.44
C ASP A 203 7.17 -7.30 -16.87
N LEU A 204 6.63 -6.37 -17.67
CA LEU A 204 6.42 -4.98 -17.31
C LEU A 204 4.99 -4.78 -16.81
N THR A 205 4.87 -4.25 -15.60
CA THR A 205 3.59 -3.80 -15.03
C THR A 205 3.63 -2.29 -14.84
N GLY A 206 2.77 -1.57 -15.56
CA GLY A 206 2.56 -0.14 -15.35
C GLY A 206 1.69 0.12 -14.13
N ILE A 207 2.01 1.16 -13.36
CA ILE A 207 1.18 1.65 -12.26
C ILE A 207 0.76 3.11 -12.46
N ALA A 208 -0.48 3.41 -12.11
CA ALA A 208 -1.05 4.77 -12.11
C ALA A 208 -1.93 4.99 -10.87
N GLY A 209 -2.30 6.25 -10.62
CA GLY A 209 -3.07 6.65 -9.43
C GLY A 209 -2.28 7.58 -8.51
N PHE A 210 -2.50 7.50 -7.20
CA PHE A 210 -1.88 8.38 -6.20
C PHE A 210 -1.97 7.84 -4.77
N ILE A 211 -1.16 8.41 -3.89
CA ILE A 211 -1.37 8.39 -2.44
C ILE A 211 -1.70 9.82 -2.01
N ALA A 212 -2.62 10.02 -1.08
CA ALA A 212 -2.98 11.34 -0.59
C ALA A 212 -3.21 11.36 0.92
N SER A 213 -2.85 12.46 1.57
CA SER A 213 -3.29 12.72 2.94
C SER A 213 -4.82 12.83 2.99
N ALA A 214 -5.44 12.32 4.04
CA ALA A 214 -6.87 12.31 4.23
C ALA A 214 -7.25 12.90 5.59
N SER A 215 -8.53 13.22 5.77
CA SER A 215 -9.06 13.51 7.11
C SER A 215 -9.40 12.20 7.82
N GLN A 216 -9.48 12.26 9.15
CA GLN A 216 -10.06 11.19 9.96
C GLN A 216 -11.41 10.73 9.36
N PRO A 217 -11.67 9.41 9.32
CA PRO A 217 -12.95 8.89 8.86
C PRO A 217 -14.11 9.49 9.64
N LYS A 218 -15.17 9.87 8.94
CA LYS A 218 -16.40 10.27 9.60
C LYS A 218 -17.04 9.03 10.22
N GLY A 219 -17.39 9.05 11.49
CA GLY A 219 -17.93 7.88 12.20
C GLY A 219 -16.93 7.21 13.14
N ASP A 220 -15.64 7.55 13.06
CA ASP A 220 -14.60 7.18 14.02
C ASP A 220 -14.78 8.03 15.28
N TYR A 221 -15.67 7.56 16.16
CA TYR A 221 -16.12 8.24 17.35
C TYR A 221 -15.26 7.95 18.56
N ASP A 222 -14.55 6.83 18.61
CA ASP A 222 -13.58 6.54 19.66
C ASP A 222 -12.15 7.06 19.35
N GLY A 223 -11.90 7.45 18.10
CA GLY A 223 -10.68 8.12 17.66
C GLY A 223 -9.52 7.16 17.42
N ASP A 224 -9.78 5.86 17.24
CA ASP A 224 -8.75 4.85 17.05
C ASP A 224 -8.31 4.67 15.60
N GLY A 225 -8.93 5.41 14.68
CA GLY A 225 -8.55 5.49 13.28
C GLY A 225 -9.37 4.58 12.38
N ASP A 226 -10.40 3.92 12.91
CA ASP A 226 -11.33 3.15 12.12
C ASP A 226 -12.82 3.42 12.41
N VAL A 227 -13.72 2.76 11.67
CA VAL A 227 -15.17 2.93 11.83
C VAL A 227 -15.81 1.56 12.04
N ASP A 228 -15.89 1.14 13.29
CA ASP A 228 -16.32 -0.18 13.69
C ASP A 228 -17.41 -0.17 14.79
N LYS A 229 -17.57 -1.28 15.51
CA LYS A 229 -18.62 -1.44 16.53
C LYS A 229 -18.31 -0.68 17.83
N ASP A 230 -17.05 -0.35 18.10
CA ASP A 230 -16.61 0.28 19.33
C ASP A 230 -16.98 1.78 19.30
N ASP A 231 -16.97 2.41 18.12
CA ASP A 231 -17.57 3.73 17.86
C ASP A 231 -19.05 3.82 18.24
N LEU A 232 -19.80 2.76 17.96
CA LEU A 232 -21.22 2.72 18.30
C LEU A 232 -21.42 2.77 19.82
N THR A 233 -20.46 2.28 20.61
CA THR A 233 -20.48 2.40 22.06
C THR A 233 -20.31 3.86 22.49
N VAL A 234 -19.42 4.60 21.83
CA VAL A 234 -19.27 6.04 22.07
C VAL A 234 -20.56 6.79 21.71
N TRP A 235 -21.12 6.56 20.51
CA TRP A 235 -22.38 7.18 20.10
C TRP A 235 -23.52 6.92 21.09
N LYS A 236 -23.69 5.66 21.54
CA LYS A 236 -24.72 5.30 22.53
C LYS A 236 -24.53 6.04 23.85
N SER A 237 -23.29 6.23 24.29
CA SER A 237 -22.99 6.92 25.56
C SER A 237 -23.23 8.43 25.50
N GLN A 238 -23.17 9.01 24.29
CA GLN A 238 -23.27 10.46 24.06
C GLN A 238 -24.60 10.88 23.42
N PHE A 239 -25.45 9.94 23.01
CA PHE A 239 -26.75 10.22 22.41
C PHE A 239 -27.59 11.17 23.29
N HIS A 240 -27.97 12.33 22.72
CA HIS A 240 -28.65 13.42 23.43
C HIS A 240 -27.92 13.96 24.67
N ALA A 241 -26.58 13.88 24.71
CA ALA A 241 -25.81 14.57 25.73
C ALA A 241 -26.08 16.09 25.68
N ALA A 242 -26.12 16.74 26.85
CA ALA A 242 -26.41 18.17 26.97
C ALA A 242 -25.32 19.09 26.37
N SER A 243 -24.14 18.53 26.10
CA SER A 243 -23.00 19.21 25.49
C SER A 243 -22.09 18.20 24.81
N ILE A 244 -21.41 18.62 23.74
CA ILE A 244 -20.40 17.79 23.07
C ILE A 244 -19.13 17.71 23.94
N PRO A 245 -18.69 16.50 24.34
CA PRO A 245 -17.44 16.35 25.05
C PRO A 245 -16.24 16.63 24.12
N PRO A 246 -15.05 16.96 24.66
CA PRO A 246 -13.82 16.91 23.88
C PRO A 246 -13.64 15.55 23.21
N ALA A 247 -12.94 15.50 22.08
CA ALA A 247 -12.62 14.24 21.42
C ALA A 247 -11.98 13.23 22.41
N PRO A 248 -12.37 11.94 22.36
CA PRO A 248 -13.30 11.33 21.41
C PRO A 248 -14.78 11.72 21.61
N ASN A 249 -15.49 12.01 20.52
CA ASN A 249 -16.90 12.38 20.55
C ASN A 249 -17.65 11.93 19.28
N ALA A 250 -18.96 11.73 19.42
CA ALA A 250 -19.82 11.16 18.38
C ALA A 250 -20.61 12.20 17.56
N ASP A 251 -20.20 13.48 17.57
CA ASP A 251 -20.78 14.54 16.71
C ASP A 251 -20.10 14.53 15.33
N GLY A 252 -20.28 13.43 14.61
CA GLY A 252 -19.60 13.18 13.33
C GLY A 252 -20.04 14.11 12.20
N ASN A 253 -21.24 14.67 12.30
CA ASN A 253 -21.74 15.66 11.36
C ASN A 253 -21.35 17.12 11.75
N SER A 254 -20.86 17.30 12.98
CA SER A 254 -20.39 18.58 13.55
C SER A 254 -21.48 19.64 13.64
N ASP A 255 -22.73 19.25 13.92
CA ASP A 255 -23.85 20.17 14.18
C ASP A 255 -24.07 20.48 15.67
N GLY A 256 -23.19 19.99 16.53
CA GLY A 256 -23.19 20.26 17.97
C GLY A 256 -24.17 19.39 18.76
N VAL A 257 -24.75 18.35 18.13
CA VAL A 257 -25.69 17.42 18.76
C VAL A 257 -25.36 16.00 18.33
N VAL A 258 -25.25 15.07 19.28
CA VAL A 258 -25.14 13.64 18.97
C VAL A 258 -26.55 13.05 18.84
N ASP A 259 -27.00 12.82 17.62
CA ASP A 259 -28.34 12.31 17.32
C ASP A 259 -28.37 11.22 16.23
N GLY A 260 -29.55 10.97 15.67
CA GLY A 260 -29.76 9.97 14.62
C GLY A 260 -29.03 10.27 13.30
N LYS A 261 -28.65 11.52 13.02
CA LYS A 261 -27.83 11.87 11.84
C LYS A 261 -26.41 11.34 11.99
N ASP A 262 -25.83 11.43 13.19
CA ASP A 262 -24.52 10.85 13.48
C ASP A 262 -24.56 9.33 13.44
N PHE A 263 -25.65 8.72 13.90
CA PHE A 263 -25.84 7.29 13.74
C PHE A 263 -25.92 6.88 12.27
N LEU A 264 -26.69 7.61 11.45
CA LEU A 264 -26.77 7.36 10.00
C LEU A 264 -25.43 7.60 9.29
N LEU A 265 -24.62 8.54 9.77
CA LEU A 265 -23.28 8.78 9.28
C LEU A 265 -22.39 7.57 9.58
N TRP A 266 -22.33 7.14 10.83
CA TRP A 266 -21.62 5.93 11.25
C TRP A 266 -22.08 4.72 10.45
N GLN A 267 -23.39 4.49 10.27
CA GLN A 267 -23.89 3.36 9.47
C GLN A 267 -23.43 3.37 8.00
N ARG A 268 -23.21 4.56 7.42
CA ARG A 268 -22.75 4.70 6.02
C ARG A 268 -21.25 4.53 5.88
N THR A 269 -20.50 4.77 6.95
CA THR A 269 -19.04 4.66 6.97
C THR A 269 -18.56 3.39 7.68
N PHE A 270 -19.46 2.69 8.38
CA PHE A 270 -19.22 1.41 9.01
C PHE A 270 -18.80 0.38 7.98
N GLY A 271 -17.63 -0.20 8.24
CA GLY A 271 -17.01 -1.16 7.36
C GLY A 271 -15.69 -1.58 7.97
N PRO A 272 -15.04 -2.62 7.45
CA PRO A 272 -13.73 -2.99 7.93
C PRO A 272 -12.81 -1.78 7.82
N ALA A 273 -12.42 -1.27 8.98
CA ALA A 273 -11.09 -0.75 9.21
C ALA A 273 -10.12 -1.53 8.32
N ALA A 274 -9.29 -0.83 7.58
CA ALA A 274 -8.07 -1.42 7.10
C ALA A 274 -7.12 -1.54 8.33
N SER A 275 -7.51 -2.39 9.28
CA SER A 275 -6.83 -2.60 10.55
C SER A 275 -5.63 -3.49 10.25
N PHE A 276 -4.49 -2.87 9.97
CA PHE A 276 -3.26 -3.55 9.57
C PHE A 276 -2.50 -4.04 10.79
N GLY A 277 -3.05 -5.04 11.45
CA GLY A 277 -2.35 -5.75 12.52
C GLY A 277 -1.10 -6.45 11.95
N ALA A 278 0.03 -6.35 12.65
CA ALA A 278 1.23 -7.12 12.35
C ALA A 278 0.84 -8.60 12.23
N ALA A 279 1.15 -9.23 11.08
CA ALA A 279 0.89 -10.64 10.85
C ALA A 279 1.59 -11.45 11.95
N ALA A 280 0.82 -12.01 12.88
CA ALA A 280 1.34 -13.01 13.81
C ALA A 280 1.83 -14.18 12.96
N ALA A 281 3.10 -14.58 13.14
CA ALA A 281 3.66 -15.73 12.46
C ALA A 281 2.76 -16.94 12.69
N VAL A 282 2.05 -17.36 11.65
CA VAL A 282 1.23 -18.58 11.69
C VAL A 282 2.21 -19.75 11.80
N PRO A 283 2.17 -20.56 12.87
CA PRO A 283 3.02 -21.74 12.95
C PRO A 283 2.72 -22.64 11.76
N GLU A 284 3.73 -22.94 10.94
CA GLU A 284 3.53 -23.77 9.76
C GLU A 284 2.92 -25.12 10.15
N PRO A 285 1.86 -25.59 9.46
CA PRO A 285 1.22 -26.84 9.78
C PRO A 285 2.16 -28.00 9.47
N GLY A 286 2.83 -28.56 10.49
CA GLY A 286 3.29 -29.95 10.60
C GLY A 286 4.02 -30.62 9.41
N CYS A 287 4.49 -29.89 8.40
CA CYS A 287 5.04 -30.47 7.16
C CYS A 287 6.27 -31.34 7.45
N ALA A 288 7.06 -30.95 8.46
CA ALA A 288 8.18 -31.75 8.96
C ALA A 288 7.74 -33.11 9.53
N VAL A 289 6.60 -33.16 10.24
CA VAL A 289 6.08 -34.40 10.83
C VAL A 289 5.57 -35.34 9.73
N LEU A 290 4.90 -34.80 8.71
CA LEU A 290 4.45 -35.59 7.56
C LEU A 290 5.62 -36.12 6.72
N ALA A 291 6.67 -35.31 6.54
CA ALA A 291 7.88 -35.72 5.84
C ALA A 291 8.63 -36.84 6.61
N VAL A 292 8.73 -36.74 7.94
CA VAL A 292 9.34 -37.77 8.78
C VAL A 292 8.54 -39.07 8.78
N MET A 293 7.19 -38.98 8.83
CA MET A 293 6.31 -40.15 8.77
C MET A 293 6.35 -40.83 7.39
N ALA A 294 6.45 -40.07 6.31
CA ALA A 294 6.64 -40.59 4.95
C ALA A 294 8.01 -41.28 4.78
N CYS A 295 9.08 -40.69 5.33
CA CYS A 295 10.40 -41.31 5.30
C CYS A 295 10.45 -42.60 6.13
N ALA A 296 9.84 -42.62 7.32
CA ALA A 296 9.79 -43.80 8.19
C ALA A 296 9.03 -44.97 7.55
N SER A 297 7.92 -44.70 6.86
CA SER A 297 7.13 -45.73 6.17
C SER A 297 7.87 -46.31 4.95
N LEU A 298 8.63 -45.50 4.21
CA LEU A 298 9.46 -45.99 3.10
C LEU A 298 10.62 -46.89 3.57
N VAL A 299 11.22 -46.61 4.73
CA VAL A 299 12.27 -47.45 5.33
C VAL A 299 11.69 -48.79 5.80
N ALA A 300 10.52 -48.78 6.46
CA ALA A 300 9.86 -50.00 6.95
C ALA A 300 9.44 -50.95 5.81
N VAL A 301 9.02 -50.41 4.65
CA VAL A 301 8.69 -51.22 3.47
C VAL A 301 9.95 -51.86 2.86
N ARG A 302 11.08 -51.16 2.86
CA ARG A 302 12.36 -51.67 2.33
C ARG A 302 12.96 -52.79 3.16
N THR A 303 12.85 -52.74 4.49
CA THR A 303 13.40 -53.79 5.37
C THR A 303 12.59 -55.08 5.30
N ARG A 304 11.26 -55.01 5.16
CA ARG A 304 10.39 -56.19 5.01
C ARG A 304 10.63 -56.97 3.70
N ARG A 305 10.97 -56.28 2.61
CA ARG A 305 11.26 -56.93 1.32
C ARG A 305 12.60 -57.69 1.29
N ARG A 306 13.51 -57.39 2.21
CA ARG A 306 14.81 -58.08 2.32
C ARG A 306 14.78 -59.36 3.15
N GLY A 307 13.72 -59.60 3.93
CA GLY A 307 13.57 -60.80 4.77
C GLY A 307 12.85 -61.99 4.10
N LEU A 308 12.42 -61.86 2.84
CA LEU A 308 11.68 -62.89 2.09
C LEU A 308 12.53 -63.58 1.01
N VAL A 309 13.85 -63.36 1.02
CA VAL A 309 14.82 -64.06 0.17
C VAL A 309 15.90 -64.62 1.10
N GLY A 310 15.62 -65.79 1.66
CA GLY A 310 16.49 -66.53 2.58
C GLY A 310 15.91 -67.90 2.84
#